data_AF-A0A161UQR5-F1
#
_entry.id   AF-A0A161UQR5-F1
#
_cell.length_a   1.000
_cell.length_b   1.000
_cell.length_c   1.000
_cell.angle_alpha   90.00
_cell.angle_beta   90.00
_cell.angle_gamma   90.00
#
_symmetry.space_group_name_H-M   'P 1'
#
loop_
_entity.id
_entity.type
_entity.pdbx_description
1 polymer ?
#
loop_
_entity_poly.entity_id
_entity_poly.type
_entity_poly.pdbx_seq_one_letter_code
_entity_poly.pdbx_strand_id
1 'polypeptide(L)'
;MAWFREGMMRESVIYQEILEEGEQKGEQRGRLEGEQRERTLVLRLLARKVGELSSNIREQLQTLSLEQLENLGEALLDFTSVSDLENWLAQN
;
A
#
# COMPACT_ATOMS: atom_id res chain seq x y z
N MET A 1 5.37 -38.14 -19.66
CA MET A 1 4.66 -38.73 -18.50
C MET A 1 4.71 -37.84 -17.24
N ALA A 2 4.52 -36.51 -17.37
CA ALA A 2 4.44 -35.59 -16.22
C ALA A 2 2.99 -35.09 -16.00
N TRP A 3 2.30 -34.79 -17.10
CA TRP A 3 0.91 -34.32 -17.16
C TRP A 3 -0.12 -35.22 -16.48
N PHE A 4 0.08 -36.54 -16.49
CA PHE A 4 -0.86 -37.50 -15.90
C PHE A 4 -0.88 -37.45 -14.36
N ARG A 5 0.20 -36.97 -13.71
CA ARG A 5 0.26 -36.83 -12.25
C ARG A 5 -0.35 -35.53 -11.75
N GLU A 6 -0.20 -34.44 -12.49
CA GLU A 6 -0.70 -33.13 -12.06
C GLU A 6 -2.23 -33.07 -12.06
N GLY A 7 -2.89 -33.70 -13.04
CA GLY A 7 -4.34 -33.84 -13.08
C GLY A 7 -4.91 -34.64 -11.89
N MET A 8 -4.30 -35.78 -11.55
CA MET A 8 -4.72 -36.58 -10.38
C MET A 8 -4.40 -35.90 -9.04
N MET A 9 -3.30 -35.15 -8.96
CA MET A 9 -2.94 -34.39 -7.77
C MET A 9 -3.91 -33.23 -7.51
N ARG A 10 -4.44 -32.60 -8.57
CA ARG A 10 -5.47 -31.55 -8.44
C ARG A 10 -6.78 -32.05 -7.82
N GLU A 11 -7.06 -33.35 -7.82
CA GLU A 11 -8.21 -33.92 -7.11
C GLU A 11 -7.91 -34.19 -5.62
N SER A 12 -6.65 -34.09 -5.20
CA SER A 12 -6.26 -34.26 -3.80
C SER A 12 -6.67 -33.05 -2.97
N VAL A 13 -7.36 -33.30 -1.86
CA VAL A 13 -7.70 -32.28 -0.86
C VAL A 13 -6.45 -31.53 -0.37
N ILE A 14 -5.36 -32.25 -0.11
CA ILE A 14 -4.09 -31.67 0.34
C ILE A 14 -3.51 -30.70 -0.71
N TYR A 15 -3.64 -31.04 -1.99
CA TYR A 15 -3.16 -30.17 -3.06
C TYR A 15 -4.00 -28.89 -3.16
N GLN A 16 -5.31 -29.00 -2.99
CA GLN A 16 -6.22 -27.85 -2.96
C GLN A 16 -5.92 -26.93 -1.78
N GLU A 17 -5.70 -27.49 -0.58
CA GLU A 17 -5.30 -26.72 0.60
C GLU A 17 -4.00 -25.94 0.38
N ILE A 18 -2.99 -26.56 -0.24
CA ILE A 18 -1.71 -25.90 -0.56
C ILE A 18 -1.91 -24.75 -1.56
N LEU A 19 -2.76 -24.96 -2.58
CA LEU A 19 -3.08 -23.91 -3.54
C LEU A 19 -3.79 -22.74 -2.87
N GLU A 20 -4.79 -23.02 -2.04
CA GLU A 20 -5.53 -22.00 -1.30
C GLU A 20 -4.63 -21.22 -0.34
N GLU A 21 -3.77 -21.90 0.43
CA GLU A 21 -2.79 -21.23 1.29
C GLU A 21 -1.80 -20.38 0.47
N GLY A 22 -1.39 -20.88 -0.70
CA GLY A 22 -0.53 -20.17 -1.64
C GLY A 22 -1.19 -18.89 -2.17
N GLU A 23 -2.47 -18.95 -2.52
CA GLU A 23 -3.28 -17.82 -2.97
C GLU A 23 -3.43 -16.79 -1.84
N GLN A 24 -3.84 -17.22 -0.64
CA GLN A 24 -3.97 -16.34 0.52
C GLN A 24 -2.65 -15.63 0.87
N LYS A 25 -1.51 -16.33 0.84
CA LYS A 25 -0.18 -15.73 1.02
C LYS A 25 0.20 -14.79 -0.12
N GLY A 26 -0.22 -15.10 -1.35
CA GLY A 26 -0.05 -14.24 -2.52
C GLY A 26 -0.79 -12.93 -2.36
N GLU A 27 -2.07 -12.99 -1.99
CA GLU A 27 -2.90 -11.81 -1.74
C GLU A 27 -2.37 -10.95 -0.60
N GLN A 28 -2.00 -11.55 0.53
CA GLN A 28 -1.45 -10.81 1.66
C GLN A 28 -0.16 -10.07 1.28
N ARG A 29 0.75 -10.72 0.55
CA ARG A 29 1.96 -10.06 0.03
C ARG A 29 1.61 -8.95 -0.96
N GLY A 30 0.68 -9.20 -1.87
CA GLY A 30 0.22 -8.22 -2.84
C GLY A 30 -0.36 -6.97 -2.19
N ARG A 31 -1.17 -7.13 -1.14
CA ARG A 31 -1.70 -6.01 -0.33
C ARG A 31 -0.58 -5.20 0.31
N LEU A 32 0.33 -5.86 1.03
CA LEU A 32 1.47 -5.17 1.68
C LEU A 32 2.37 -4.45 0.68
N GLU A 33 2.70 -5.07 -0.46
CA GLU A 33 3.49 -4.43 -1.51
C GLU A 33 2.74 -3.24 -2.15
N GLY A 34 1.43 -3.37 -2.33
CA GLY A 34 0.56 -2.30 -2.83
C GLY A 34 0.57 -1.08 -1.92
N GLU A 35 0.30 -1.29 -0.63
CA GLU A 35 0.32 -0.24 0.40
C GLU A 35 1.67 0.50 0.46
N GLN A 36 2.78 -0.24 0.39
CA GLN A 36 4.13 0.37 0.42
C GLN A 36 4.41 1.20 -0.84
N ARG A 37 3.98 0.71 -2.02
CA ARG A 37 4.15 1.44 -3.29
C ARG A 37 3.30 2.71 -3.32
N GLU A 38 2.07 2.62 -2.83
CA GLU A 38 1.17 3.77 -2.72
C GLU A 38 1.74 4.83 -1.79
N ARG A 39 2.16 4.45 -0.57
CA ARG A 39 2.81 5.38 0.38
C ARG A 39 4.00 6.07 -0.23
N THR A 40 4.86 5.31 -0.90
CA THR A 40 6.04 5.87 -1.58
C THR A 40 5.64 6.88 -2.67
N LEU A 41 4.57 6.60 -3.42
CA LEU A 41 4.07 7.49 -4.45
C LEU A 41 3.52 8.79 -3.85
N VAL A 42 2.61 8.70 -2.87
CA VAL A 42 2.01 9.87 -2.21
C VAL A 42 3.10 10.76 -1.59
N LEU A 43 4.04 10.19 -0.84
CA LEU A 43 5.15 10.94 -0.24
C LEU A 43 6.01 11.68 -1.27
N ARG A 44 6.28 11.04 -2.41
CA ARG A 44 7.03 11.67 -3.52
C ARG A 44 6.26 12.79 -4.18
N LEU A 45 4.96 12.62 -4.38
CA LEU A 45 4.10 13.66 -4.95
C LEU A 45 4.00 14.85 -3.99
N LEU A 46 3.87 14.58 -2.69
CA LEU A 46 3.82 15.58 -1.64
C LEU A 46 5.07 16.44 -1.62
N ALA A 47 6.25 15.81 -1.56
CA ALA A 47 7.52 16.52 -1.60
C ALA A 47 7.71 17.34 -2.89
N ARG A 48 7.12 16.91 -4.02
CA ARG A 48 7.13 17.68 -5.27
C ARG A 48 6.17 18.86 -5.26
N LYS A 49 5.01 18.73 -4.59
CA LYS A 49 3.95 19.74 -4.56
C LYS A 49 4.25 20.85 -3.56
N VAL A 50 4.69 20.50 -2.35
CA VAL A 50 4.86 21.46 -1.24
C VAL A 50 6.33 21.74 -0.87
N GLY A 51 7.28 21.02 -1.48
CA GLY A 51 8.71 21.21 -1.25
C GLY A 51 9.30 20.29 -0.17
N GLU A 52 10.41 20.72 0.42
CA GLU A 52 11.16 19.92 1.38
C GLU A 52 10.39 19.73 2.69
N LEU A 53 10.18 18.47 3.08
CA LEU A 53 9.47 18.10 4.30
C LEU A 53 10.45 17.95 5.46
N SER A 54 10.11 18.57 6.60
CA SER A 54 10.84 18.41 7.86
C SER A 54 10.79 16.96 8.36
N SER A 55 11.72 16.57 9.24
CA SER A 55 11.75 15.22 9.83
C SER A 55 10.46 14.90 10.59
N ASN A 56 9.94 15.86 11.36
CA ASN A 56 8.69 15.70 12.11
C ASN A 56 7.49 15.38 11.19
N ILE A 57 7.34 16.15 10.10
CA ILE A 57 6.27 15.88 9.11
C ILE A 57 6.44 14.48 8.50
N ARG A 58 7.67 14.08 8.17
CA ARG A 58 7.93 12.73 7.63
C ARG A 58 7.55 11.63 8.62
N GLU A 59 7.84 11.81 9.90
CA GLU A 59 7.47 10.85 10.95
C GLU A 59 5.96 10.72 11.10
N GLN A 60 5.22 11.84 11.12
CA GLN A 60 3.75 11.84 11.14
C GLN A 60 3.15 11.16 9.90
N LEU A 61 3.74 11.41 8.73
CA LEU A 61 3.31 10.77 7.50
C LEU A 61 3.55 9.24 7.51
N GLN A 62 4.50 8.72 8.30
CA GLN A 62 4.69 7.27 8.48
C GLN A 62 3.62 6.65 9.37
N THR A 63 2.97 7.42 10.25
CA THR A 63 1.95 6.90 11.16
C THR A 63 0.54 6.88 10.58
N LEU A 64 0.32 7.52 9.41
CA LEU A 64 -0.99 7.52 8.75
C LEU A 64 -1.45 6.09 8.42
N SER A 65 -2.75 5.83 8.60
CA SER A 65 -3.41 4.63 8.06
C SER A 65 -3.44 4.67 6.53
N LEU A 66 -3.77 3.53 5.90
CA LEU A 66 -3.96 3.47 4.45
C LEU A 66 -5.06 4.44 3.99
N GLU A 67 -6.20 4.46 4.69
CA GLU A 67 -7.34 5.33 4.38
C GLU A 67 -6.96 6.82 4.49
N GLN A 68 -6.21 7.20 5.54
CA GLN A 68 -5.70 8.58 5.67
C GLN A 68 -4.73 8.92 4.53
N LEU A 69 -3.89 7.97 4.12
CA LEU A 69 -2.94 8.16 3.03
C LEU A 69 -3.65 8.32 1.66
N GLU A 70 -4.70 7.56 1.40
CA GLU A 70 -5.56 7.69 0.22
C GLU A 70 -6.22 9.08 0.20
N ASN A 71 -6.83 9.49 1.32
CA ASN A 71 -7.43 10.82 1.49
C ASN A 71 -6.41 11.96 1.30
N LEU A 72 -5.18 11.78 1.79
CA LEU A 72 -4.08 12.71 1.58
C LEU A 72 -3.70 12.81 0.10
N GLY A 73 -3.77 11.70 -0.64
CA GLY A 73 -3.53 11.65 -2.09
C GLY A 73 -4.50 12.53 -2.88
N GLU A 74 -5.76 12.59 -2.47
CA GLU A 74 -6.76 13.49 -3.05
C GLU A 74 -6.53 14.94 -2.63
N ALA A 75 -6.39 15.20 -1.33
CA ALA A 75 -6.21 16.55 -0.78
C ALA A 75 -4.93 17.25 -1.30
N LEU A 76 -3.88 16.47 -1.58
CA LEU A 76 -2.63 16.93 -2.21
C LEU A 76 -2.88 17.75 -3.48
N LEU A 77 -3.90 17.43 -4.27
CA LEU A 77 -4.18 18.12 -5.52
C LEU A 77 -4.45 19.62 -5.30
N ASP A 78 -5.04 19.97 -4.17
CA ASP A 78 -5.40 21.32 -3.76
C ASP A 78 -4.29 22.06 -3.00
N PHE A 79 -3.23 21.36 -2.59
CA PHE A 79 -2.15 21.98 -1.82
C PHE A 79 -1.36 22.99 -2.67
N THR A 80 -1.03 24.12 -2.06
CA THR A 80 -0.20 25.18 -2.65
C THR A 80 1.10 25.40 -1.88
N SER A 81 1.13 24.97 -0.61
CA SER A 81 2.25 25.19 0.30
C SER A 81 2.34 24.09 1.36
N VAL A 82 3.46 24.06 2.09
CA VAL A 82 3.65 23.14 3.22
C VAL A 82 2.63 23.39 4.34
N SER A 83 2.12 24.62 4.48
CA SER A 83 1.11 24.94 5.48
C SER A 83 -0.22 24.26 5.22
N ASP A 84 -0.57 23.98 3.95
CA ASP A 84 -1.79 23.22 3.62
C ASP A 84 -1.69 21.78 4.14
N LEU A 85 -0.51 21.16 4.01
CA LEU A 85 -0.20 19.85 4.57
C LEU A 85 -0.24 19.86 6.10
N GLU A 86 0.38 20.84 6.75
CA GLU A 86 0.37 20.95 8.22
C GLU A 86 -1.05 21.09 8.76
N ASN A 87 -1.89 21.91 8.10
CA ASN A 87 -3.30 22.07 8.45
C ASN A 87 -4.08 20.76 8.26
N TRP A 88 -3.81 20.02 7.18
CA TRP A 88 -4.45 18.74 6.93
C TRP A 88 -4.08 17.70 8.01
N LEU A 89 -2.80 17.61 8.37
CA LEU A 89 -2.29 16.71 9.42
C LEU A 89 -2.82 17.06 10.81
N ALA A 90 -3.16 18.32 11.07
CA ALA A 90 -3.76 18.72 12.34
C ALA A 90 -5.25 18.35 12.46
N GLN A 91 -5.91 18.04 11.35
CA GLN A 91 -7.35 17.76 11.28
C GLN A 91 -7.68 16.28 11.08
N ASN A 92 -6.68 15.44 10.79
CA ASN A 92 -6.82 14.02 10.45
C ASN A 92 -5.86 13.17 11.27
#